data_AF-A0A9E3VSM5-F1
#
_entry.id   AF-A0A9E3VSM5-F1
#
_cell.length_a   1.000
_cell.length_b   1.000
_cell.length_c   1.000
_cell.angle_alpha   90.00
_cell.angle_beta   90.00
_cell.angle_gamma   90.00
#
_symmetry.space_group_name_H-M   'P 1'
#
loop_
_entity.id
_entity.type
_entity.pdbx_description
1 polymer ?
#
loop_
_entity_poly.entity_id
_entity_poly.type
_entity_poly.pdbx_seq_one_letter_code
_entity_poly.pdbx_strand_id
1 'polypeptide(L)'
;IQLDSFSLVPNTPFSYWVCDRIRNKFKEFPPFEGNGGTVKQGLATADDFRFVRANWEVKPTDINAIKWADWLNVKDENISEQQTIFVEQTANKRWATFVKGGEYSPYYSDIHLVVNYKYKGRELYLFAGSVIRNPDYYFRSGLTYPLVNRRFNSREMNAGCIFSHKGIAIFSEFGLLNALGFFNSTLTEKFIMMLRAQHGYEVGQVQRIPVKKPNVDKLTELSLKIVNCQQSLYYGDETTHVFLVPPLLRLINIPLSETSEDIQEKEIKKNNEIVCIQLKVNNIIYDLYDIDFTDRRIIEHELGQTIQVQDEVEKESDKAETEEEIISESIVDRVQNLLMWCIGAVFGRWDVRMALDKSLIPKLADPFDPLPVCSPGMLLSPDGYPATLGSIVSEA
;
A
#
# COMPACT_ATOMS: atom_id res chain seq x y z
N ILE A 1 7.00 -24.58 -34.02
CA ILE A 1 6.92 -24.63 -32.55
C ILE A 1 6.71 -26.10 -32.17
N GLN A 2 7.66 -26.71 -31.48
CA GLN A 2 7.63 -28.14 -31.12
C GLN A 2 6.76 -28.36 -29.87
N LEU A 3 5.99 -29.46 -29.81
CA LEU A 3 5.02 -29.72 -28.73
C LEU A 3 5.64 -29.81 -27.32
N ASP A 4 6.92 -30.14 -27.22
CA ASP A 4 7.62 -30.24 -25.93
C ASP A 4 7.94 -28.89 -25.30
N SER A 5 7.79 -27.77 -26.04
CA SER A 5 7.89 -26.42 -25.49
C SER A 5 6.67 -26.02 -24.63
N PHE A 6 5.65 -26.88 -24.53
CA PHE A 6 4.38 -26.60 -23.85
C PHE A 6 4.32 -27.07 -22.39
N SER A 7 5.20 -27.99 -21.98
CA SER A 7 5.33 -28.45 -20.59
C SER A 7 6.11 -27.48 -19.71
N LEU A 8 6.57 -26.36 -20.28
CA LEU A 8 7.55 -25.46 -19.67
C LEU A 8 6.94 -24.44 -18.70
N VAL A 9 5.63 -24.21 -18.77
CA VAL A 9 4.90 -23.33 -17.85
C VAL A 9 3.86 -24.21 -17.11
N PRO A 10 3.92 -24.36 -15.78
CA PRO A 10 3.00 -25.23 -15.05
C PRO A 10 1.55 -24.70 -15.04
N ASN A 11 0.57 -25.55 -15.42
CA ASN A 11 -0.89 -25.27 -15.46
C ASN A 11 -1.33 -24.16 -16.43
N THR A 12 -0.89 -24.21 -17.69
CA THR A 12 -0.89 -23.14 -18.70
C THR A 12 -2.26 -22.63 -19.18
N PRO A 13 -2.57 -21.33 -18.98
CA PRO A 13 -3.17 -20.52 -20.03
C PRO A 13 -2.14 -20.32 -21.16
N PHE A 14 -2.58 -20.44 -22.41
CA PHE A 14 -1.68 -20.54 -23.58
C PHE A 14 -0.97 -19.22 -23.93
N SER A 15 0.18 -18.92 -23.33
CA SER A 15 1.02 -17.75 -23.70
C SER A 15 1.92 -18.01 -24.93
N TYR A 16 1.31 -18.32 -26.08
CA TYR A 16 2.04 -18.64 -27.33
C TYR A 16 2.74 -17.44 -27.96
N TRP A 17 2.38 -16.22 -27.57
CA TRP A 17 2.91 -14.96 -28.10
C TRP A 17 4.21 -14.51 -27.42
N VAL A 18 4.62 -15.14 -26.31
CA VAL A 18 5.79 -14.70 -25.54
C VAL A 18 7.07 -15.38 -26.02
N CYS A 19 8.14 -14.59 -26.19
CA CYS A 19 9.42 -15.09 -26.65
C CYS A 19 9.99 -16.17 -25.72
N ASP A 20 10.73 -17.13 -26.30
CA ASP A 20 11.30 -18.28 -25.56
C ASP A 20 12.20 -17.84 -24.40
N ARG A 21 12.86 -16.69 -24.55
CA ARG A 21 13.79 -16.16 -23.53
C ARG A 21 13.09 -15.80 -22.23
N ILE A 22 11.94 -15.13 -22.29
CA ILE A 22 11.13 -14.79 -21.11
C ILE A 22 10.55 -16.07 -20.49
N ARG A 23 10.08 -17.01 -21.32
CA ARG A 23 9.57 -18.32 -20.83
C ARG A 23 10.66 -19.12 -20.11
N ASN A 24 11.89 -19.08 -20.61
CA ASN A 24 13.01 -19.79 -19.99
C ASN A 24 13.35 -19.26 -18.59
N LYS A 25 12.98 -18.02 -18.23
CA LYS A 25 13.20 -17.48 -16.88
C LYS A 25 12.46 -18.26 -15.79
N PHE A 26 11.30 -18.85 -16.10
CA PHE A 26 10.57 -19.76 -15.20
C PHE A 26 11.29 -21.08 -14.91
N LYS A 27 12.25 -21.47 -15.75
CA LYS A 27 13.09 -22.65 -15.53
C LYS A 27 14.42 -22.29 -14.88
N GLU A 28 14.97 -21.14 -15.29
CA GLU A 28 16.27 -20.67 -14.85
C GLU A 28 16.23 -20.26 -13.37
N PHE A 29 15.13 -19.63 -12.94
CA PHE A 29 14.98 -19.11 -11.59
C PHE A 29 13.91 -19.88 -10.82
N PRO A 30 14.11 -20.08 -9.51
CA PRO A 30 13.12 -20.73 -8.68
C PRO A 30 11.88 -19.84 -8.49
N PRO A 31 10.72 -20.43 -8.14
CA PRO A 31 9.52 -19.66 -7.83
C PRO A 31 9.71 -18.85 -6.54
N PHE A 32 9.01 -17.72 -6.42
CA PHE A 32 9.06 -16.85 -5.25
C PHE A 32 8.71 -17.58 -3.93
N GLU A 33 7.65 -18.40 -3.92
CA GLU A 33 7.28 -19.19 -2.73
C GLU A 33 8.37 -20.19 -2.38
N GLY A 34 8.79 -20.19 -1.11
CA GLY A 34 9.80 -21.11 -0.59
C GLY A 34 11.24 -20.74 -0.93
N ASN A 35 11.46 -19.68 -1.72
CA ASN A 35 12.79 -19.21 -2.07
C ASN A 35 12.95 -17.76 -1.62
N GLY A 36 12.89 -17.53 -0.29
CA GLY A 36 13.02 -16.22 0.35
C GLY A 36 11.82 -15.29 0.18
N GLY A 37 10.69 -15.86 -0.26
CA GLY A 37 9.41 -15.18 -0.41
C GLY A 37 8.26 -16.07 0.01
N THR A 38 7.17 -15.47 0.44
CA THR A 38 5.92 -16.18 0.74
C THR A 38 4.71 -15.29 0.46
N VAL A 39 3.70 -15.84 -0.21
CA VAL A 39 2.44 -15.12 -0.48
C VAL A 39 1.29 -15.82 0.25
N LYS A 40 0.45 -15.06 0.95
CA LYS A 40 -0.65 -15.61 1.76
C LYS A 40 -1.93 -14.78 1.61
N GLN A 41 -3.06 -15.49 1.45
CA GLN A 41 -4.39 -14.90 1.63
C GLN A 41 -4.77 -14.86 3.12
N GLY A 42 -5.54 -13.86 3.54
CA GLY A 42 -5.90 -13.66 4.93
C GLY A 42 -7.38 -13.89 5.23
N LEU A 43 -7.90 -13.07 6.13
CA LEU A 43 -9.25 -13.17 6.69
C LEU A 43 -10.35 -12.91 5.63
N ALA A 44 -11.36 -13.77 5.61
CA ALA A 44 -12.66 -13.43 5.05
C ALA A 44 -13.66 -13.24 6.19
N THR A 45 -14.10 -12.00 6.39
CA THR A 45 -15.10 -11.62 7.41
C THR A 45 -16.47 -12.21 7.11
N ALA A 46 -16.84 -12.28 5.83
CA ALA A 46 -18.15 -12.67 5.29
C ALA A 46 -19.34 -11.77 5.70
N ASP A 47 -19.12 -10.79 6.58
CA ASP A 47 -20.06 -9.75 6.94
C ASP A 47 -19.28 -8.47 7.30
N ASP A 48 -18.95 -7.66 6.29
CA ASP A 48 -18.15 -6.46 6.49
C ASP A 48 -18.88 -5.41 7.33
N PHE A 49 -20.20 -5.26 7.17
CA PHE A 49 -20.98 -4.31 7.97
C PHE A 49 -20.94 -4.61 9.46
N ARG A 50 -20.79 -5.88 9.84
CA ARG A 50 -20.62 -6.29 11.23
C ARG A 50 -19.19 -6.09 11.75
N PHE A 51 -18.20 -6.45 10.95
CA PHE A 51 -16.83 -6.64 11.45
C PHE A 51 -15.83 -5.55 11.05
N VAL A 52 -16.14 -4.70 10.07
CA VAL A 52 -15.20 -3.72 9.52
C VAL A 52 -15.72 -2.30 9.71
N ARG A 53 -14.84 -1.38 10.09
CA ARG A 53 -15.11 0.05 10.20
C ARG A 53 -13.99 0.83 9.54
N ALA A 54 -14.24 2.09 9.18
CA ALA A 54 -13.14 3.01 8.93
C ALA A 54 -12.52 3.44 10.28
N ASN A 55 -11.23 3.78 10.28
CA ASN A 55 -10.48 4.13 11.49
C ASN A 55 -11.12 5.32 12.25
N TRP A 56 -11.73 6.27 11.52
CA TRP A 56 -12.36 7.47 12.06
C TRP A 56 -13.77 7.22 12.62
N GLU A 57 -14.36 6.05 12.38
CA GLU A 57 -15.67 5.65 12.93
C GLU A 57 -15.55 5.09 14.36
N VAL A 58 -14.34 4.78 14.81
CA VAL A 58 -14.09 4.12 16.10
C VAL A 58 -13.25 5.00 17.01
N LYS A 59 -13.29 4.71 18.32
CA LYS A 59 -12.46 5.45 19.28
C LYS A 59 -10.99 5.11 19.04
N PRO A 60 -10.09 6.11 18.95
CA PRO A 60 -8.66 5.88 18.79
C PRO A 60 -8.06 4.98 19.90
N THR A 61 -8.61 5.07 21.12
CA THR A 61 -8.23 4.22 22.25
C THR A 61 -8.63 2.75 22.11
N ASP A 62 -9.57 2.42 21.23
CA ASP A 62 -9.98 1.03 20.95
C ASP A 62 -9.20 0.39 19.79
N ILE A 63 -8.38 1.17 19.08
CA ILE A 63 -7.52 0.71 17.99
C ILE A 63 -6.26 0.06 18.56
N ASN A 64 -5.92 -1.10 18.01
CA ASN A 64 -4.74 -1.88 18.29
C ASN A 64 -3.55 -1.30 17.54
N ALA A 65 -3.01 -0.21 18.06
CA ALA A 65 -1.78 0.38 17.57
C ALA A 65 -0.84 0.66 18.75
N ILE A 66 0.45 0.54 18.44
CA ILE A 66 1.54 0.70 19.39
C ILE A 66 1.99 2.15 19.41
N LYS A 67 2.38 2.67 20.57
CA LYS A 67 2.97 4.01 20.66
C LYS A 67 4.33 3.99 19.99
N TRP A 68 4.67 5.08 19.31
CA TRP A 68 5.95 5.19 18.59
C TRP A 68 7.18 4.91 19.46
N ALA A 69 7.22 5.46 20.69
CA ALA A 69 8.32 5.23 21.61
C ALA A 69 8.45 3.75 22.02
N ASP A 70 7.33 3.05 22.18
CA ASP A 70 7.32 1.62 22.50
C ASP A 70 7.75 0.79 21.27
N TRP A 71 7.31 1.20 20.07
CA TRP A 71 7.72 0.56 18.82
C TRP A 71 9.22 0.63 18.58
N LEU A 72 9.87 1.77 18.87
CA LEU A 72 11.32 1.91 18.73
C LEU A 72 12.11 0.90 19.58
N ASN A 73 11.54 0.42 20.69
CA ASN A 73 12.20 -0.58 21.54
C ASN A 73 12.09 -2.01 20.98
N VAL A 74 11.23 -2.24 19.98
CA VAL A 74 10.91 -3.59 19.47
C VAL A 74 11.06 -3.69 17.95
N LYS A 75 11.30 -2.57 17.26
CA LYS A 75 11.44 -2.48 15.80
C LYS A 75 12.56 -3.38 15.26
N ASP A 76 13.64 -3.50 16.01
CA ASP A 76 14.79 -4.33 15.64
C ASP A 76 14.70 -5.77 16.17
N GLU A 77 13.67 -6.08 16.95
CA GLU A 77 13.42 -7.44 17.43
C GLU A 77 12.89 -8.34 16.32
N ASN A 78 12.89 -9.65 16.55
CA ASN A 78 12.39 -10.60 15.57
C ASN A 78 10.87 -10.44 15.35
N ILE A 79 10.41 -10.88 14.17
CA ILE A 79 9.00 -10.76 13.74
C ILE A 79 8.03 -11.37 14.77
N SER A 80 8.41 -12.45 15.45
CA SER A 80 7.51 -13.12 16.41
C SER A 80 7.30 -12.29 17.67
N GLU A 81 8.33 -11.58 18.13
CA GLU A 81 8.25 -10.66 19.26
C GLU A 81 7.40 -9.43 18.91
N GLN A 82 7.62 -8.85 17.73
CA GLN A 82 6.78 -7.75 17.23
C GLN A 82 5.30 -8.15 17.18
N GLN A 83 4.99 -9.34 16.65
CA GLN A 83 3.62 -9.85 16.58
C GLN A 83 3.00 -10.07 17.97
N THR A 84 3.78 -10.55 18.94
CA THR A 84 3.28 -10.87 20.28
C THR A 84 2.66 -9.65 20.95
N ILE A 85 3.29 -8.48 20.80
CA ILE A 85 2.80 -7.22 21.36
C ILE A 85 1.41 -6.87 20.82
N PHE A 86 1.23 -6.94 19.49
CA PHE A 86 -0.09 -6.68 18.89
C PHE A 86 -1.13 -7.71 19.31
N VAL A 87 -0.74 -8.98 19.42
CA VAL A 87 -1.63 -10.07 19.85
C VAL A 87 -2.10 -9.87 21.29
N GLU A 88 -1.21 -9.48 22.21
CA GLU A 88 -1.53 -9.20 23.61
C GLU A 88 -2.47 -8.00 23.74
N GLN A 89 -2.25 -6.94 22.97
CA GLN A 89 -3.09 -5.76 22.96
C GLN A 89 -4.55 -6.06 22.56
N THR A 90 -4.81 -7.12 21.78
CA THR A 90 -6.19 -7.54 21.43
C THR A 90 -7.07 -7.90 22.63
N ALA A 91 -6.50 -8.13 23.82
CA ALA A 91 -7.28 -8.37 25.04
C ALA A 91 -8.13 -7.15 25.43
N ASN A 92 -7.60 -5.94 25.19
CA ASN A 92 -8.21 -4.68 25.59
C ASN A 92 -8.57 -3.78 24.39
N LYS A 93 -7.92 -3.97 23.24
CA LYS A 93 -8.19 -3.26 21.99
C LYS A 93 -9.16 -4.08 21.13
N ARG A 94 -10.14 -3.40 20.56
CA ARG A 94 -11.19 -4.06 19.75
C ARG A 94 -10.81 -4.15 18.29
N TRP A 95 -10.19 -3.09 17.76
CA TRP A 95 -10.05 -2.87 16.33
C TRP A 95 -8.60 -3.04 15.93
N ALA A 96 -8.30 -3.96 15.00
CA ALA A 96 -6.98 -4.08 14.40
C ALA A 96 -7.01 -3.51 12.99
N THR A 97 -5.94 -2.83 12.56
CA THR A 97 -5.81 -2.32 11.20
C THR A 97 -6.00 -3.45 10.19
N PHE A 98 -6.80 -3.20 9.15
CA PHE A 98 -7.30 -4.23 8.26
C PHE A 98 -7.07 -3.89 6.80
N VAL A 99 -6.18 -4.64 6.17
CA VAL A 99 -5.87 -4.53 4.75
C VAL A 99 -6.92 -5.27 3.94
N LYS A 100 -7.70 -4.50 3.19
CA LYS A 100 -8.61 -5.01 2.17
C LYS A 100 -7.99 -4.88 0.78
N GLY A 101 -8.67 -5.45 -0.21
CA GLY A 101 -8.46 -5.01 -1.60
C GLY A 101 -8.80 -3.52 -1.72
N GLY A 102 -8.57 -2.96 -2.89
CA GLY A 102 -8.89 -1.57 -3.15
C GLY A 102 -8.42 -1.18 -4.54
N GLU A 103 -8.47 0.12 -4.77
CA GLU A 103 -8.13 0.71 -6.05
C GLU A 103 -6.65 0.56 -6.40
N TYR A 104 -6.36 0.81 -7.67
CA TYR A 104 -5.02 0.76 -8.22
C TYR A 104 -4.16 1.86 -7.60
N SER A 105 -3.28 1.50 -6.68
CA SER A 105 -2.31 2.43 -6.11
C SER A 105 -1.02 1.68 -5.82
N PRO A 106 -0.08 1.63 -6.78
CA PRO A 106 1.20 0.94 -6.63
C PRO A 106 2.06 1.68 -5.61
N TYR A 107 2.94 0.96 -4.91
CA TYR A 107 3.85 1.41 -3.86
C TYR A 107 3.19 1.85 -2.55
N TYR A 108 2.20 2.74 -2.58
CA TYR A 108 1.54 3.28 -1.38
C TYR A 108 0.02 3.26 -1.50
N SER A 109 -0.69 2.98 -0.41
CA SER A 109 -2.10 3.31 -0.21
C SER A 109 -2.40 3.30 1.27
N ASP A 110 -3.19 4.27 1.75
CA ASP A 110 -3.54 4.33 3.17
C ASP A 110 -4.47 3.16 3.58
N ILE A 111 -4.14 2.51 4.70
CA ILE A 111 -4.95 1.41 5.25
C ILE A 111 -5.94 1.98 6.27
N HIS A 112 -6.99 2.61 5.76
CA HIS A 112 -8.00 3.31 6.56
C HIS A 112 -9.02 2.39 7.26
N LEU A 113 -9.01 1.08 6.99
CA LEU A 113 -9.98 0.13 7.55
C LEU A 113 -9.43 -0.55 8.81
N VAL A 114 -10.34 -0.89 9.71
CA VAL A 114 -10.09 -1.70 10.90
C VAL A 114 -11.10 -2.83 11.01
N VAL A 115 -10.66 -3.97 11.55
CA VAL A 115 -11.49 -5.16 11.78
C VAL A 115 -11.63 -5.46 13.27
N ASN A 116 -12.81 -5.87 13.70
CA ASN A 116 -13.06 -6.31 15.06
C ASN A 116 -12.29 -7.60 15.34
N TYR A 117 -11.14 -7.47 16.01
CA TYR A 117 -10.25 -8.56 16.37
C TYR A 117 -10.06 -8.70 17.88
N LYS A 118 -11.02 -8.19 18.67
CA LYS A 118 -11.00 -8.29 20.13
C LYS A 118 -10.89 -9.74 20.60
N TYR A 119 -10.12 -9.97 21.65
CA TYR A 119 -9.84 -11.30 22.20
C TYR A 119 -9.36 -12.27 21.12
N LYS A 120 -8.33 -11.86 20.36
CA LYS A 120 -7.76 -12.63 19.23
C LYS A 120 -8.81 -13.04 18.19
N GLY A 121 -9.76 -12.15 17.91
CA GLY A 121 -10.83 -12.39 16.92
C GLY A 121 -11.89 -13.39 17.35
N ARG A 122 -12.11 -13.63 18.65
CA ARG A 122 -13.07 -14.62 19.17
C ARG A 122 -14.44 -14.57 18.48
N GLU A 123 -14.96 -13.37 18.21
CA GLU A 123 -16.25 -13.21 17.53
C GLU A 123 -16.22 -13.70 16.07
N LEU A 124 -15.14 -13.45 15.34
CA LEU A 124 -14.93 -13.95 13.98
C LEU A 124 -14.84 -15.48 13.97
N TYR A 125 -14.12 -16.08 14.92
CA TYR A 125 -14.02 -17.55 15.03
C TYR A 125 -15.37 -18.22 15.33
N LEU A 126 -16.27 -17.54 16.05
CA LEU A 126 -17.60 -18.06 16.37
C LEU A 126 -18.62 -17.79 15.26
N PHE A 127 -18.35 -16.87 14.34
CA PHE A 127 -19.24 -16.55 13.24
C PHE A 127 -19.07 -17.55 12.10
N ALA A 128 -20.09 -18.38 11.85
CA ALA A 128 -20.03 -19.47 10.89
C ALA A 128 -19.66 -19.06 9.45
N GLY A 129 -19.93 -17.80 9.05
CA GLY A 129 -19.58 -17.30 7.73
C GLY A 129 -18.10 -16.91 7.59
N SER A 130 -17.43 -16.55 8.68
CA SER A 130 -16.03 -16.10 8.61
C SER A 130 -15.09 -17.25 8.28
N VAL A 131 -14.09 -16.97 7.46
CA VAL A 131 -13.02 -17.91 7.14
C VAL A 131 -11.69 -17.30 7.58
N ILE A 132 -11.12 -17.86 8.64
CA ILE A 132 -9.83 -17.44 9.18
C ILE A 132 -8.72 -18.24 8.48
N ARG A 133 -7.79 -17.55 7.83
CA ARG A 133 -6.63 -18.14 7.14
C ARG A 133 -5.35 -17.44 7.56
N ASN A 134 -4.30 -18.24 7.73
CA ASN A 134 -2.94 -17.79 7.99
C ASN A 134 -2.81 -16.79 9.17
N PRO A 135 -3.45 -17.04 10.34
CA PRO A 135 -3.37 -16.11 11.48
C PRO A 135 -1.94 -15.91 12.00
N ASP A 136 -1.05 -16.87 11.78
CA ASP A 136 0.38 -16.78 12.15
C ASP A 136 1.12 -15.67 11.41
N TYR A 137 0.54 -15.14 10.32
CA TYR A 137 1.11 -14.03 9.54
C TYR A 137 0.48 -12.67 9.88
N TYR A 138 -0.55 -12.62 10.74
CA TYR A 138 -1.18 -11.35 11.11
C TYR A 138 -0.21 -10.47 11.90
N PHE A 139 -0.36 -9.16 11.79
CA PHE A 139 0.49 -8.14 12.43
C PHE A 139 1.93 -8.05 11.92
N ARG A 140 2.32 -8.87 10.93
CA ARG A 140 3.63 -8.76 10.26
C ARG A 140 3.60 -7.63 9.23
N SER A 141 4.69 -6.88 9.13
CA SER A 141 4.91 -6.02 7.97
C SER A 141 5.19 -6.86 6.72
N GLY A 142 4.88 -6.30 5.57
CA GLY A 142 5.03 -6.96 4.28
C GLY A 142 4.63 -6.05 3.15
N LEU A 143 4.27 -6.64 2.01
CA LEU A 143 3.55 -5.96 0.95
C LEU A 143 2.13 -6.50 0.90
N THR A 144 1.22 -5.75 0.29
CA THR A 144 -0.11 -6.20 -0.06
C THR A 144 -0.46 -5.83 -1.48
N TYR A 145 -1.38 -6.59 -2.09
CA TYR A 145 -1.93 -6.28 -3.39
C TYR A 145 -3.42 -6.66 -3.48
N PRO A 146 -4.24 -5.90 -4.22
CA PRO A 146 -5.63 -6.28 -4.49
C PRO A 146 -5.73 -7.54 -5.35
N LEU A 147 -6.62 -8.47 -4.99
CA LEU A 147 -6.87 -9.69 -5.77
C LEU A 147 -7.36 -9.38 -7.20
N VAL A 148 -8.17 -8.34 -7.36
CA VAL A 148 -8.71 -7.93 -8.66
C VAL A 148 -8.36 -6.47 -8.85
N ASN A 149 -7.71 -6.18 -9.97
CA ASN A 149 -7.37 -4.83 -10.41
C ASN A 149 -6.99 -4.89 -11.90
N ARG A 150 -6.99 -3.74 -12.59
CA ARG A 150 -6.58 -3.62 -14.00
C ARG A 150 -5.13 -4.05 -14.21
N ARG A 151 -4.25 -3.56 -13.34
CA ARG A 151 -2.82 -3.89 -13.34
C ARG A 151 -2.40 -4.43 -11.98
N PHE A 152 -1.38 -5.28 -12.00
CA PHE A 152 -0.82 -5.79 -10.76
C PHE A 152 -0.13 -4.62 -10.04
N ASN A 153 -0.56 -4.35 -8.80
CA ASN A 153 0.02 -3.30 -7.99
C ASN A 153 0.25 -3.83 -6.57
N SER A 154 1.52 -3.85 -6.19
CA SER A 154 1.92 -4.10 -4.82
C SER A 154 2.16 -2.78 -4.10
N ARG A 155 1.81 -2.74 -2.83
CA ARG A 155 1.96 -1.59 -1.96
C ARG A 155 2.44 -2.04 -0.59
N GLU A 156 2.97 -1.12 0.20
CA GLU A 156 3.39 -1.41 1.56
C GLU A 156 2.24 -1.93 2.43
N MET A 157 2.60 -2.81 3.36
CA MET A 157 1.72 -3.27 4.44
C MET A 157 2.48 -3.10 5.75
N ASN A 158 2.02 -2.16 6.56
CA ASN A 158 2.59 -1.81 7.85
C ASN A 158 2.51 -2.97 8.85
N ALA A 159 3.46 -3.02 9.79
CA ALA A 159 3.34 -3.88 10.97
C ALA A 159 2.05 -3.55 11.75
N GLY A 160 1.49 -4.54 12.46
CA GLY A 160 0.23 -4.38 13.17
C GLY A 160 -1.04 -4.57 12.32
N CYS A 161 -0.90 -4.84 11.01
CA CYS A 161 -2.05 -5.06 10.12
C CYS A 161 -2.51 -6.53 10.07
N ILE A 162 -3.81 -6.75 9.94
CA ILE A 162 -4.43 -8.00 9.49
C ILE A 162 -4.79 -7.84 8.03
N PHE A 163 -4.57 -8.84 7.20
CA PHE A 163 -4.89 -8.80 5.77
C PHE A 163 -6.07 -9.71 5.43
N SER A 164 -6.77 -9.38 4.35
CA SER A 164 -7.99 -10.08 3.94
C SER A 164 -7.75 -11.10 2.82
N HIS A 165 -8.81 -11.80 2.42
CA HIS A 165 -8.79 -12.62 1.20
C HIS A 165 -8.73 -11.81 -0.11
N LYS A 166 -9.04 -10.50 -0.08
CA LYS A 166 -8.97 -9.60 -1.26
C LYS A 166 -7.78 -8.65 -1.25
N GLY A 167 -7.13 -8.47 -0.10
CA GLY A 167 -5.85 -7.77 0.04
C GLY A 167 -4.81 -8.80 0.46
N ILE A 168 -4.16 -9.42 -0.53
CA ILE A 168 -3.29 -10.57 -0.33
C ILE A 168 -1.91 -10.08 0.12
N ALA A 169 -1.32 -10.74 1.11
CA ALA A 169 -0.02 -10.37 1.64
C ALA A 169 1.14 -11.07 0.94
N ILE A 170 2.24 -10.34 0.76
CA ILE A 170 3.54 -10.83 0.29
C ILE A 170 4.56 -10.55 1.40
N PHE A 171 5.30 -11.57 1.79
CA PHE A 171 6.42 -11.48 2.73
C PHE A 171 7.71 -11.83 1.99
N SER A 172 8.78 -11.09 2.28
CA SER A 172 10.06 -11.22 1.59
C SER A 172 11.22 -11.12 2.56
N GLU A 173 12.19 -12.01 2.41
CA GLU A 173 13.46 -12.02 3.17
C GLU A 173 14.55 -11.18 2.49
N PHE A 174 14.30 -10.62 1.29
CA PHE A 174 15.27 -9.82 0.52
C PHE A 174 15.25 -8.31 0.84
N GLY A 175 14.51 -7.94 1.88
CA GLY A 175 14.12 -6.56 2.16
C GLY A 175 12.80 -6.18 1.47
N LEU A 176 11.91 -5.53 2.22
CA LEU A 176 10.57 -5.19 1.75
C LEU A 176 10.60 -4.15 0.62
N LEU A 177 11.49 -3.15 0.69
CA LEU A 177 11.65 -2.16 -0.39
C LEU A 177 12.16 -2.78 -1.70
N ASN A 178 13.10 -3.72 -1.64
CA ASN A 178 13.55 -4.46 -2.82
C ASN A 178 12.41 -5.27 -3.43
N ALA A 179 11.63 -5.96 -2.60
CA ALA A 179 10.47 -6.70 -3.05
C ALA A 179 9.43 -5.76 -3.68
N LEU A 180 9.17 -4.60 -3.08
CA LEU A 180 8.22 -3.62 -3.58
C LEU A 180 8.60 -3.11 -4.98
N GLY A 181 9.87 -2.77 -5.20
CA GLY A 181 10.37 -2.41 -6.54
C GLY A 181 10.30 -3.56 -7.54
N PHE A 182 10.60 -4.79 -7.11
CA PHE A 182 10.49 -5.97 -7.97
C PHE A 182 9.05 -6.24 -8.41
N PHE A 183 8.10 -6.26 -7.46
CA PHE A 183 6.70 -6.57 -7.71
C PHE A 183 5.97 -5.50 -8.53
N ASN A 184 6.40 -4.24 -8.43
CA ASN A 184 5.88 -3.14 -9.26
C ASN A 184 6.65 -2.93 -10.57
N SER A 185 7.55 -3.84 -10.95
CA SER A 185 8.25 -3.72 -12.23
C SER A 185 7.43 -4.28 -13.40
N THR A 186 7.65 -3.69 -14.58
CA THR A 186 7.01 -4.12 -15.83
C THR A 186 7.30 -5.59 -16.17
N LEU A 187 8.49 -6.09 -15.85
CA LEU A 187 8.83 -7.49 -16.07
C LEU A 187 8.03 -8.44 -15.15
N THR A 188 7.85 -8.07 -13.88
CA THR A 188 7.06 -8.88 -12.94
C THR A 188 5.58 -8.89 -13.33
N GLU A 189 5.02 -7.75 -13.74
CA GLU A 189 3.67 -7.69 -14.30
C GLU A 189 3.53 -8.64 -15.50
N LYS A 190 4.53 -8.66 -16.39
CA LYS A 190 4.58 -9.60 -17.52
C LYS A 190 4.57 -11.06 -17.06
N PHE A 191 5.39 -11.43 -16.07
CA PHE A 191 5.42 -12.79 -15.53
C PHE A 191 4.06 -13.19 -14.95
N ILE A 192 3.41 -12.30 -14.20
CA ILE A 192 2.11 -12.57 -13.61
C ILE A 192 1.06 -12.77 -14.70
N MET A 193 1.03 -11.92 -15.73
CA MET A 193 0.10 -12.05 -16.84
C MET A 193 0.27 -13.36 -17.61
N MET A 194 1.48 -13.89 -17.71
CA MET A 194 1.73 -15.21 -18.31
C MET A 194 1.19 -16.36 -17.46
N LEU A 195 1.15 -16.19 -16.14
CA LEU A 195 0.61 -17.18 -15.19
C LEU A 195 -0.90 -17.06 -15.00
N ARG A 196 -1.48 -15.91 -15.37
CA ARG A 196 -2.86 -15.56 -15.09
C ARG A 196 -3.82 -16.27 -16.05
N ALA A 197 -4.70 -17.11 -15.51
CA ALA A 197 -5.73 -17.81 -16.28
C ALA A 197 -7.11 -17.11 -16.26
N GLN A 198 -7.36 -16.23 -15.28
CA GLN A 198 -8.62 -15.51 -15.05
C GLN A 198 -8.35 -14.06 -14.62
N HIS A 199 -9.36 -13.22 -14.48
CA HIS A 199 -9.19 -11.79 -14.18
C HIS A 199 -8.52 -11.46 -12.83
N GLY A 200 -8.35 -12.41 -11.90
CA GLY A 200 -7.73 -12.18 -10.60
C GLY A 200 -6.24 -12.57 -10.50
N TYR A 201 -5.50 -11.83 -9.66
CA TYR A 201 -4.12 -12.08 -9.25
C TYR A 201 -4.07 -13.09 -8.09
N GLU A 202 -4.36 -14.35 -8.38
CA GLU A 202 -4.45 -15.39 -7.35
C GLU A 202 -3.13 -15.63 -6.62
N VAL A 203 -3.20 -16.02 -5.34
CA VAL A 203 -2.02 -16.32 -4.50
C VAL A 203 -1.06 -17.25 -5.23
N GLY A 204 -1.57 -18.36 -5.77
CA GLY A 204 -0.76 -19.36 -6.45
C GLY A 204 -0.10 -18.89 -7.74
N GLN A 205 -0.57 -17.79 -8.36
CA GLN A 205 0.11 -17.18 -9.51
C GLN A 205 1.31 -16.39 -9.03
N VAL A 206 1.14 -15.51 -8.04
CA VAL A 206 2.22 -14.68 -7.50
C VAL A 206 3.32 -15.53 -6.87
N GLN A 207 2.95 -16.64 -6.20
CA GLN A 207 3.89 -17.63 -5.67
C GLN A 207 4.83 -18.24 -6.71
N ARG A 208 4.40 -18.32 -7.98
CA ARG A 208 5.13 -18.96 -9.07
C ARG A 208 5.97 -17.99 -9.90
N ILE A 209 5.97 -16.70 -9.57
CA ILE A 209 6.84 -15.72 -10.25
C ILE A 209 8.30 -16.16 -10.08
N PRO A 210 9.10 -16.23 -11.16
CA PRO A 210 10.51 -16.57 -11.07
C PRO A 210 11.25 -15.47 -10.32
N VAL A 211 12.03 -15.84 -9.31
CA VAL A 211 12.78 -14.88 -8.49
C VAL A 211 14.28 -15.08 -8.61
N LYS A 212 14.95 -14.04 -9.10
CA LYS A 212 16.38 -13.79 -8.87
C LYS A 212 16.46 -12.76 -7.76
N LYS A 213 17.01 -13.14 -6.60
CA LYS A 213 17.00 -12.32 -5.37
C LYS A 213 17.52 -10.89 -5.66
N PRO A 214 16.65 -9.87 -5.64
CA PRO A 214 17.08 -8.50 -5.91
C PRO A 214 17.70 -7.94 -4.63
N ASN A 215 18.98 -8.17 -4.40
CA ASN A 215 19.72 -7.49 -3.33
C ASN A 215 20.49 -6.31 -3.94
N VAL A 216 19.76 -5.25 -4.27
CA VAL A 216 20.30 -4.08 -4.96
C VAL A 216 19.98 -2.85 -4.13
N ASP A 217 20.96 -2.29 -3.43
CA ASP A 217 20.80 -1.07 -2.62
C ASP A 217 20.13 0.06 -3.40
N LYS A 218 20.44 0.14 -4.70
CA LYS A 218 19.84 1.13 -5.59
C LYS A 218 18.34 0.94 -5.79
N LEU A 219 17.87 -0.30 -5.87
CA LEU A 219 16.44 -0.61 -5.99
C LEU A 219 15.72 -0.17 -4.71
N THR A 220 16.28 -0.50 -3.54
CA THR A 220 15.77 -0.06 -2.23
C THR A 220 15.64 1.47 -2.16
N GLU A 221 16.68 2.21 -2.54
CA GLU A 221 16.66 3.69 -2.55
C GLU A 221 15.57 4.25 -3.47
N LEU A 222 15.42 3.68 -4.67
CA LEU A 222 14.44 4.15 -5.65
C LEU A 222 13.00 3.82 -5.21
N SER A 223 12.75 2.62 -4.68
CA SER A 223 11.45 2.23 -4.15
C SER A 223 11.03 3.11 -2.98
N LEU A 224 11.95 3.40 -2.05
CA LEU A 224 11.68 4.31 -0.93
C LEU A 224 11.36 5.74 -1.43
N LYS A 225 12.06 6.23 -2.45
CA LYS A 225 11.75 7.53 -3.05
C LYS A 225 10.35 7.57 -3.64
N ILE A 226 9.93 6.52 -4.38
CA ILE A 226 8.56 6.46 -4.92
C ILE A 226 7.53 6.49 -3.79
N VAL A 227 7.71 5.65 -2.77
CA VAL A 227 6.83 5.60 -1.60
C VAL A 227 6.69 6.98 -0.95
N ASN A 228 7.81 7.64 -0.65
CA ASN A 228 7.80 8.97 -0.04
C ASN A 228 7.12 10.02 -0.94
N CYS A 229 7.37 9.98 -2.25
CA CYS A 229 6.72 10.88 -3.21
C CYS A 229 5.21 10.68 -3.19
N GLN A 230 4.73 9.44 -3.21
CA GLN A 230 3.30 9.13 -3.17
C GLN A 230 2.65 9.47 -1.84
N GLN A 231 3.22 9.07 -0.70
CA GLN A 231 2.75 9.44 0.63
C GLN A 231 2.54 10.95 0.75
N SER A 232 3.46 11.74 0.18
CA SER A 232 3.39 13.20 0.24
C SER A 232 2.23 13.84 -0.54
N LEU A 233 1.57 13.08 -1.42
CA LEU A 233 0.33 13.50 -2.08
C LEU A 233 -0.86 13.44 -1.10
N TYR A 234 -0.81 12.55 -0.11
CA TYR A 234 -1.87 12.34 0.87
C TYR A 234 -1.76 13.23 2.12
N TYR A 235 -0.72 14.04 2.25
CA TYR A 235 -0.54 14.93 3.41
C TYR A 235 -1.64 15.98 3.59
N GLY A 236 -2.46 16.21 2.56
CA GLY A 236 -3.60 17.11 2.57
C GLY A 236 -4.95 16.43 2.87
N ASP A 237 -5.00 15.10 2.89
CA ASP A 237 -6.24 14.33 3.08
C ASP A 237 -6.40 13.96 4.56
N GLU A 238 -7.38 14.57 5.22
CA GLU A 238 -7.65 14.39 6.66
C GLU A 238 -8.10 12.99 7.07
N THR A 239 -8.43 12.14 6.10
CA THR A 239 -8.84 10.75 6.34
C THR A 239 -7.65 9.79 6.45
N THR A 240 -6.45 10.23 6.09
CA THR A 240 -5.25 9.40 6.05
C THR A 240 -4.40 9.49 7.32
N HIS A 241 -3.60 8.46 7.57
CA HIS A 241 -2.67 8.42 8.69
C HIS A 241 -1.48 9.36 8.53
N VAL A 242 -1.23 9.86 7.31
CA VAL A 242 -0.12 10.77 6.99
C VAL A 242 -0.56 12.23 6.89
N PHE A 243 -1.82 12.54 7.21
CA PHE A 243 -2.33 13.90 7.19
C PHE A 243 -1.46 14.85 8.04
N LEU A 244 -1.17 16.03 7.47
CA LEU A 244 -0.43 17.09 8.12
C LEU A 244 -1.28 18.36 8.26
N VAL A 245 -1.52 19.02 7.14
CA VAL A 245 -2.27 20.28 7.04
C VAL A 245 -2.81 20.42 5.62
N PRO A 246 -3.92 21.14 5.42
CA PRO A 246 -4.44 21.45 4.09
C PRO A 246 -3.37 22.08 3.20
N PRO A 247 -3.23 21.65 1.93
CA PRO A 247 -2.21 22.18 1.01
C PRO A 247 -2.28 23.70 0.87
N LEU A 248 -3.49 24.28 0.89
CA LEU A 248 -3.73 25.72 0.77
C LEU A 248 -3.12 26.55 1.92
N LEU A 249 -2.83 25.95 3.08
CA LEU A 249 -2.19 26.66 4.21
C LEU A 249 -0.66 26.75 4.08
N ARG A 250 -0.06 26.13 3.04
CA ARG A 250 1.40 26.10 2.90
C ARG A 250 2.01 27.44 2.49
N LEU A 251 1.20 28.31 1.86
CA LEU A 251 1.58 29.61 1.30
C LEU A 251 0.65 30.70 1.84
N ILE A 252 0.94 31.15 3.04
CA ILE A 252 0.18 32.25 3.69
C ILE A 252 0.48 33.55 2.93
N ASN A 253 -0.55 34.38 2.71
CA ASN A 253 -0.50 35.68 2.02
C ASN A 253 -0.39 35.64 0.48
N ILE A 254 -0.73 34.52 -0.15
CA ILE A 254 -0.86 34.40 -1.62
C ILE A 254 -2.34 34.16 -1.95
N PRO A 255 -2.89 34.69 -3.07
CA PRO A 255 -4.24 34.35 -3.49
C PRO A 255 -4.46 32.84 -3.59
N LEU A 256 -5.67 32.38 -3.25
CA LEU A 256 -6.00 30.95 -3.27
C LEU A 256 -5.86 30.33 -4.66
N SER A 257 -6.15 31.09 -5.72
CA SER A 257 -5.96 30.66 -7.10
C SER A 257 -4.50 30.36 -7.43
N GLU A 258 -3.61 31.30 -7.13
CA GLU A 258 -2.16 31.15 -7.34
C GLU A 258 -1.57 30.03 -6.47
N THR A 259 -2.06 29.89 -5.24
CA THR A 259 -1.65 28.80 -4.34
C THR A 259 -2.10 27.44 -4.90
N SER A 260 -3.31 27.35 -5.43
CA SER A 260 -3.84 26.13 -6.06
C SER A 260 -3.04 25.73 -7.30
N GLU A 261 -2.66 26.70 -8.13
CA GLU A 261 -1.82 26.47 -9.32
C GLU A 261 -0.42 25.96 -8.93
N ASP A 262 0.24 26.56 -7.93
CA ASP A 262 1.55 26.09 -7.43
C ASP A 262 1.47 24.67 -6.83
N ILE A 263 0.39 24.35 -6.11
CA ILE A 263 0.16 22.99 -5.61
C ILE A 263 0.04 22.00 -6.76
N GLN A 264 -0.76 22.33 -7.78
CA GLN A 264 -0.96 21.48 -8.95
C GLN A 264 0.35 21.28 -9.72
N GLU A 265 1.16 22.34 -9.91
CA GLU A 265 2.47 22.22 -10.55
C GLU A 265 3.41 21.30 -9.76
N LYS A 266 3.41 21.39 -8.43
CA LYS A 266 4.20 20.50 -7.56
C LYS A 266 3.74 19.06 -7.62
N GLU A 267 2.45 18.81 -7.68
CA GLU A 267 1.88 17.46 -7.84
C GLU A 267 2.28 16.86 -9.21
N ILE A 268 2.14 17.62 -10.30
CA ILE A 268 2.58 17.21 -11.64
C ILE A 268 4.08 16.89 -11.64
N LYS A 269 4.90 17.75 -11.03
CA LYS A 269 6.35 17.53 -10.94
C LYS A 269 6.69 16.24 -10.20
N LYS A 270 6.03 15.95 -9.07
CA LYS A 270 6.20 14.70 -8.31
C LYS A 270 5.78 13.48 -9.11
N ASN A 271 4.65 13.56 -9.82
CA ASN A 271 4.17 12.46 -10.65
C ASN A 271 5.15 12.16 -11.79
N ASN A 272 5.70 13.19 -12.44
CA ASN A 272 6.75 13.03 -13.44
C ASN A 272 8.03 12.41 -12.83
N GLU A 273 8.39 12.81 -11.61
CA GLU A 273 9.52 12.21 -10.89
C GLU A 273 9.29 10.72 -10.60
N ILE A 274 8.09 10.34 -10.15
CA ILE A 274 7.70 8.93 -9.94
C ILE A 274 7.85 8.14 -11.23
N VAL A 275 7.35 8.65 -12.36
CA VAL A 275 7.50 7.99 -13.67
C VAL A 275 8.98 7.81 -14.04
N CYS A 276 9.81 8.83 -13.84
CA CYS A 276 11.25 8.75 -14.11
C CYS A 276 11.96 7.73 -13.22
N ILE A 277 11.58 7.63 -11.94
CA ILE A 277 12.13 6.65 -11.00
C ILE A 277 11.65 5.23 -11.36
N GLN A 278 10.38 5.07 -11.75
CA GLN A 278 9.83 3.78 -12.18
C GLN A 278 10.58 3.23 -13.41
N LEU A 279 10.96 4.08 -14.37
CA LEU A 279 11.78 3.65 -15.50
C LEU A 279 13.16 3.12 -15.05
N LYS A 280 13.76 3.73 -14.02
CA LYS A 280 15.02 3.24 -13.44
C LYS A 280 14.84 1.91 -12.72
N VAL A 281 13.75 1.74 -11.97
CA VAL A 281 13.37 0.47 -11.34
C VAL A 281 13.22 -0.62 -12.39
N ASN A 282 12.47 -0.35 -13.46
CA ASN A 282 12.28 -1.28 -14.57
C ASN A 282 13.61 -1.68 -15.22
N ASN A 283 14.50 -0.72 -15.48
CA ASN A 283 15.82 -1.02 -16.05
C ASN A 283 16.66 -1.92 -15.15
N ILE A 284 16.69 -1.65 -13.83
CA ILE A 284 17.39 -2.51 -12.87
C ILE A 284 16.84 -3.94 -12.91
N ILE A 285 15.52 -4.11 -12.97
CA ILE A 285 14.92 -5.44 -13.02
C ILE A 285 15.19 -6.11 -14.39
N TYR A 286 15.09 -5.41 -15.50
CA TYR A 286 15.44 -5.98 -16.80
C TYR A 286 16.90 -6.43 -16.87
N ASP A 287 17.82 -5.61 -16.36
CA ASP A 287 19.25 -5.94 -16.29
C ASP A 287 19.47 -7.15 -15.36
N LEU A 288 18.76 -7.22 -14.23
CA LEU A 288 18.82 -8.35 -13.30
C LEU A 288 18.47 -9.67 -13.98
N TYR A 289 17.50 -9.70 -14.90
CA TYR A 289 17.06 -10.90 -15.62
C TYR A 289 17.71 -11.07 -17.01
N ASP A 290 18.69 -10.22 -17.35
CA ASP A 290 19.38 -10.23 -18.64
C ASP A 290 18.41 -10.09 -19.83
N ILE A 291 17.41 -9.21 -19.70
CA ILE A 291 16.41 -8.93 -20.75
C ILE A 291 16.95 -7.86 -21.69
N ASP A 292 17.05 -8.19 -22.98
CA ASP A 292 17.60 -7.29 -23.98
C ASP A 292 16.63 -6.17 -24.38
N PHE A 293 17.15 -5.18 -25.11
CA PHE A 293 16.36 -4.02 -25.52
C PHE A 293 15.16 -4.37 -26.42
N THR A 294 15.30 -5.39 -27.27
CA THR A 294 14.21 -5.82 -28.17
C THR A 294 13.07 -6.45 -27.39
N ASP A 295 13.38 -7.32 -26.42
CA ASP A 295 12.42 -7.97 -25.56
C ASP A 295 11.73 -6.95 -24.65
N ARG A 296 12.47 -5.97 -24.10
CA ARG A 296 11.88 -4.86 -23.30
C ARG A 296 10.77 -4.14 -24.06
N ARG A 297 11.02 -3.74 -25.32
CA ARG A 297 10.04 -3.02 -26.14
C ARG A 297 8.80 -3.86 -26.45
N ILE A 298 8.98 -5.16 -26.68
CA ILE A 298 7.86 -6.09 -26.92
C ILE A 298 6.99 -6.17 -25.66
N ILE A 299 7.61 -6.36 -24.49
CA ILE A 299 6.91 -6.42 -23.21
C ILE A 299 6.09 -5.14 -22.99
N GLU A 300 6.72 -3.98 -23.10
CA GLU A 300 6.09 -2.68 -22.87
C GLU A 300 4.92 -2.43 -23.83
N HIS A 301 5.08 -2.78 -25.11
CA HIS A 301 4.03 -2.64 -26.11
C HIS A 301 2.84 -3.58 -25.85
N GLU A 302 3.09 -4.86 -25.56
CA GLU A 302 2.04 -5.83 -25.27
C GLU A 302 1.24 -5.48 -24.01
N LEU A 303 1.93 -5.02 -22.97
CA LEU A 303 1.27 -4.53 -21.76
C LEU A 303 0.41 -3.32 -22.11
N GLY A 304 0.97 -2.30 -22.78
CA GLY A 304 0.24 -1.11 -23.20
C GLY A 304 -1.06 -1.41 -23.96
N GLN A 305 -1.03 -2.35 -24.91
CA GLN A 305 -2.22 -2.78 -25.65
C GLN A 305 -3.24 -3.51 -24.78
N THR A 306 -2.79 -4.40 -23.89
CA THR A 306 -3.70 -5.13 -23.00
C THR A 306 -4.49 -4.17 -22.13
N ILE A 307 -3.83 -3.12 -21.63
CA ILE A 307 -4.45 -2.12 -20.77
C ILE A 307 -5.52 -1.33 -21.54
N GLN A 308 -5.23 -0.90 -22.78
CA GLN A 308 -6.21 -0.22 -23.62
C GLN A 308 -7.49 -1.05 -23.84
N VAL A 309 -7.33 -2.35 -24.11
CA VAL A 309 -8.48 -3.25 -24.30
C VAL A 309 -9.28 -3.41 -23.01
N GLN A 310 -8.63 -3.48 -21.84
CA GLN A 310 -9.33 -3.53 -20.56
C GLN A 310 -10.11 -2.25 -20.28
N ASP A 311 -9.54 -1.09 -20.60
CA ASP A 311 -10.20 0.21 -20.43
C ASP A 311 -11.46 0.34 -21.29
N GLU A 312 -11.42 -0.18 -22.53
CA GLU A 312 -12.59 -0.21 -23.42
C GLU A 312 -13.70 -1.11 -22.86
N VAL A 313 -13.36 -2.28 -22.32
CA VAL A 313 -14.34 -3.23 -21.75
C VAL A 313 -14.94 -2.72 -20.44
N GLU A 314 -14.15 -2.07 -19.59
CA GLU A 314 -14.66 -1.48 -18.33
C GLU A 314 -15.64 -0.35 -18.63
N LYS A 315 -15.34 0.52 -19.61
CA LYS A 315 -16.22 1.60 -20.08
C LYS A 315 -17.57 1.11 -20.61
N GLU A 316 -17.63 -0.09 -21.19
CA GLU A 316 -18.89 -0.69 -21.68
C GLU A 316 -19.73 -1.36 -20.59
N SER A 317 -19.16 -1.66 -19.41
CA SER A 317 -19.77 -2.58 -18.44
C SER A 317 -20.64 -1.93 -17.34
N ASP A 318 -20.94 -0.63 -17.40
CA ASP A 318 -21.54 0.21 -16.34
C ASP A 318 -20.80 0.15 -14.98
N LYS A 319 -19.73 -0.66 -14.87
CA LYS A 319 -18.71 -0.60 -13.83
C LYS A 319 -17.58 0.28 -14.31
N ALA A 320 -17.91 1.53 -14.65
CA ALA A 320 -16.91 2.58 -14.68
C ALA A 320 -16.45 2.79 -13.23
N GLU A 321 -15.56 1.91 -12.74
CA GLU A 321 -14.60 2.32 -11.73
C GLU A 321 -13.90 3.51 -12.38
N THR A 322 -14.28 4.68 -11.90
CA THR A 322 -13.96 5.93 -12.54
C THR A 322 -12.45 6.01 -12.55
N GLU A 323 -11.87 6.27 -13.72
CA GLU A 323 -10.50 6.76 -13.79
C GLU A 323 -10.43 7.92 -12.79
N GLU A 324 -9.77 7.73 -11.64
CA GLU A 324 -8.91 8.80 -11.16
C GLU A 324 -7.69 8.79 -12.09
N GLU A 325 -7.89 9.22 -13.35
CA GLU A 325 -6.89 10.04 -14.02
C GLU A 325 -6.56 11.11 -13.00
N ILE A 326 -5.47 10.97 -12.24
CA ILE A 326 -5.04 11.84 -11.12
C ILE A 326 -5.90 13.08 -11.11
N ILE A 327 -7.08 13.01 -10.47
CA ILE A 327 -8.04 14.09 -10.59
C ILE A 327 -7.41 15.10 -9.69
N SER A 328 -6.60 15.99 -10.27
CA SER A 328 -5.95 17.03 -9.52
C SER A 328 -7.08 17.75 -8.81
N GLU A 329 -7.11 17.66 -7.47
CA GLU A 329 -8.20 18.18 -6.68
C GLU A 329 -8.52 19.59 -7.19
N SER A 330 -9.79 19.82 -7.53
CA SER A 330 -10.18 21.12 -8.01
C SER A 330 -9.95 22.15 -6.90
N ILE A 331 -9.85 23.43 -7.26
CA ILE A 331 -9.78 24.49 -6.25
C ILE A 331 -10.98 24.44 -5.29
N VAL A 332 -12.14 23.98 -5.77
CA VAL A 332 -13.34 23.81 -4.94
C VAL A 332 -13.12 22.73 -3.88
N ASP A 333 -12.58 21.58 -4.26
CA ASP A 333 -12.27 20.47 -3.33
C ASP A 333 -11.25 20.90 -2.29
N ARG A 334 -10.20 21.61 -2.72
CA ARG A 334 -9.16 22.13 -1.82
C ARG A 334 -9.71 23.14 -0.82
N VAL A 335 -10.61 24.02 -1.27
CA VAL A 335 -11.29 24.98 -0.38
C VAL A 335 -12.24 24.26 0.58
N GLN A 336 -12.95 23.22 0.13
CA GLN A 336 -13.77 22.40 1.00
C GLN A 336 -12.92 21.72 2.09
N ASN A 337 -11.80 21.10 1.71
CA ASN A 337 -10.87 20.46 2.65
C ASN A 337 -10.31 21.49 3.65
N LEU A 338 -9.99 22.70 3.21
CA LEU A 338 -9.59 23.79 4.09
C LEU A 338 -10.70 24.19 5.09
N LEU A 339 -11.95 24.30 4.64
CA LEU A 339 -13.08 24.63 5.51
C LEU A 339 -13.33 23.52 6.55
N MET A 340 -13.27 22.26 6.13
CA MET A 340 -13.38 21.11 7.03
C MET A 340 -12.28 21.12 8.09
N TRP A 341 -11.05 21.43 7.68
CA TRP A 341 -9.95 21.61 8.61
C TRP A 341 -10.17 22.77 9.58
N CYS A 342 -10.65 23.93 9.12
CA CYS A 342 -10.97 25.05 10.01
C CYS A 342 -12.02 24.66 11.06
N ILE A 343 -13.06 23.93 10.66
CA ILE A 343 -14.06 23.40 11.60
C ILE A 343 -13.38 22.46 12.60
N GLY A 344 -12.57 21.50 12.13
CA GLY A 344 -11.85 20.58 13.00
C GLY A 344 -10.92 21.30 13.99
N ALA A 345 -10.25 22.37 13.57
CA ALA A 345 -9.39 23.18 14.42
C ALA A 345 -10.17 23.87 15.55
N VAL A 346 -11.38 24.40 15.26
CA VAL A 346 -12.28 24.98 16.28
C VAL A 346 -12.68 23.94 17.34
N PHE A 347 -12.87 22.68 16.94
CA PHE A 347 -13.17 21.58 17.86
C PHE A 347 -11.91 20.97 18.52
N GLY A 348 -10.72 21.53 18.30
CA GLY A 348 -9.47 21.03 18.88
C GLY A 348 -8.96 19.72 18.28
N ARG A 349 -9.42 19.35 17.07
CA ARG A 349 -8.98 18.13 16.37
C ARG A 349 -7.57 18.27 15.79
N TRP A 350 -7.23 19.45 15.28
CA TRP A 350 -6.01 19.69 14.50
C TRP A 350 -5.04 20.60 15.22
N ASP A 351 -3.74 20.32 15.08
CA ASP A 351 -2.68 21.16 15.62
C ASP A 351 -2.40 22.34 14.68
N VAL A 352 -3.02 23.49 14.98
CA VAL A 352 -2.87 24.72 14.20
C VAL A 352 -1.43 25.25 14.17
N ARG A 353 -0.58 24.84 15.12
CA ARG A 353 0.82 25.31 15.18
C ARG A 353 1.62 24.78 14.01
N MET A 354 1.30 23.60 13.49
CA MET A 354 1.97 23.01 12.32
C MET A 354 1.73 23.81 11.04
N ALA A 355 0.61 24.54 10.95
CA ALA A 355 0.37 25.46 9.85
C ALA A 355 1.25 26.72 9.93
N LEU A 356 1.70 27.10 11.13
CA LEU A 356 2.52 28.28 11.39
C LEU A 356 4.02 27.97 11.41
N ASP A 357 4.39 26.83 11.99
CA ASP A 357 5.76 26.37 12.16
C ASP A 357 5.93 24.95 11.63
N LYS A 358 6.52 24.85 10.43
CA LYS A 358 6.80 23.58 9.76
C LYS A 358 7.87 22.75 10.48
N SER A 359 8.65 23.33 11.40
CA SER A 359 9.63 22.57 12.19
C SER A 359 8.97 21.60 13.19
N LEU A 360 7.68 21.81 13.50
CA LEU A 360 6.88 20.93 14.35
C LEU A 360 6.42 19.66 13.63
N ILE A 361 6.61 19.56 12.30
CA ILE A 361 6.25 18.36 11.54
C ILE A 361 7.17 17.21 11.96
N PRO A 362 6.62 16.11 12.50
CA PRO A 362 7.45 14.99 12.92
C PRO A 362 8.12 14.34 11.72
N LYS A 363 9.26 13.71 11.97
CA LYS A 363 9.92 12.88 10.97
C LYS A 363 8.99 11.72 10.60
N LEU A 364 8.87 11.46 9.30
CA LEU A 364 8.11 10.34 8.78
C LEU A 364 8.69 9.02 9.30
N ALA A 365 7.79 8.12 9.70
CA ALA A 365 8.15 6.77 10.09
C ALA A 365 8.66 5.97 8.88
N ASP A 366 9.30 4.82 9.14
CA ASP A 366 9.60 3.89 8.05
C ASP A 366 8.28 3.40 7.43
N PRO A 367 8.20 3.21 6.10
CA PRO A 367 6.96 2.80 5.43
C PRO A 367 6.35 1.49 5.94
N PHE A 368 7.14 0.65 6.62
CA PHE A 368 6.68 -0.63 7.18
C PHE A 368 6.47 -0.59 8.70
N ASP A 369 6.77 0.54 9.35
CA ASP A 369 6.43 0.76 10.76
C ASP A 369 4.90 0.78 10.94
N PRO A 370 4.39 0.47 12.14
CA PRO A 370 2.96 0.51 12.43
C PRO A 370 2.35 1.88 12.16
N LEU A 371 1.13 1.88 11.64
CA LEU A 371 0.39 3.12 11.43
C LEU A 371 0.13 3.82 12.76
N PRO A 372 0.30 5.15 12.82
CA PRO A 372 0.00 5.90 14.03
C PRO A 372 -1.50 5.88 14.30
N VAL A 373 -1.90 5.87 15.58
CA VAL A 373 -3.33 5.94 15.96
C VAL A 373 -3.97 7.25 15.47
N CYS A 374 -3.20 8.34 15.53
CA CYS A 374 -3.61 9.68 15.14
C CYS A 374 -2.62 10.20 14.11
N SER A 375 -3.12 10.85 13.06
CA SER A 375 -2.25 11.43 12.05
C SER A 375 -1.38 12.54 12.64
N PRO A 376 -0.19 12.79 12.07
CA PRO A 376 0.73 13.82 12.54
C PRO A 376 0.11 15.22 12.69
N GLY A 377 -0.89 15.57 11.87
CA GLY A 377 -1.61 16.85 11.93
C GLY A 377 -2.60 16.99 13.09
N MET A 378 -2.90 15.92 13.83
CA MET A 378 -3.85 15.97 14.95
C MET A 378 -3.25 16.64 16.19
N LEU A 379 -4.08 17.34 16.94
CA LEU A 379 -3.70 17.83 18.27
C LEU A 379 -3.74 16.67 19.26
N LEU A 380 -2.61 16.37 19.88
CA LEU A 380 -2.43 15.19 20.73
C LEU A 380 -2.32 15.54 22.22
N SER A 381 -2.72 14.58 23.06
CA SER A 381 -2.39 14.52 24.49
C SER A 381 -1.06 13.77 24.72
N PRO A 382 -0.42 13.90 25.90
CA PRO A 382 0.86 13.26 26.21
C PRO A 382 0.89 11.73 26.07
N ASP A 383 -0.27 11.09 26.09
CA ASP A 383 -0.43 9.66 25.91
C ASP A 383 -0.51 9.22 24.44
N GLY A 384 -0.52 10.15 23.47
CA GLY A 384 -0.53 9.89 22.04
C GLY A 384 -1.91 9.70 21.43
N TYR A 385 -2.97 10.03 22.16
CA TYR A 385 -4.36 10.04 21.69
C TYR A 385 -4.82 11.49 21.39
N PRO A 386 -6.04 11.71 20.84
CA PRO A 386 -6.53 13.07 20.62
C PRO A 386 -6.58 13.85 21.93
N ALA A 387 -6.17 15.11 21.87
CA ALA A 387 -6.10 15.99 23.03
C ALA A 387 -7.44 16.12 23.76
N THR A 388 -7.37 16.28 25.08
CA THR A 388 -8.52 16.59 25.94
C THR A 388 -8.24 17.86 26.73
N LEU A 389 -9.31 18.45 27.31
CA LEU A 389 -9.20 19.70 28.07
C LEU A 389 -8.18 19.54 29.21
N GLY A 390 -7.13 20.37 29.22
CA GLY A 390 -6.06 20.36 30.22
C GLY A 390 -5.07 19.20 30.10
N SER A 391 -4.98 18.58 28.91
CA SER A 391 -4.02 17.52 28.61
C SER A 391 -3.58 17.62 27.15
N ILE A 392 -2.73 18.59 26.83
CA ILE A 392 -2.15 18.81 25.51
C ILE A 392 -0.63 18.59 25.57
N VAL A 393 -0.03 17.96 24.54
CA VAL A 393 1.43 17.68 24.46
C VAL A 393 2.31 18.91 24.68
N SER A 394 1.78 20.13 24.49
CA SER A 394 2.49 21.39 24.61
C SER A 394 2.40 22.10 25.96
N GLU A 395 1.77 21.50 26.99
CA GLU A 395 1.63 22.12 28.32
C GLU A 395 2.86 21.95 29.24
N ALA A 396 4.04 21.63 28.70
CA ALA A 396 5.28 21.48 29.47
C ALA A 396 6.16 22.74 29.44
#